data_AF-A0A3E3IBD0-F1
#
_entry.id   AF-A0A3E3IBD0-F1
#
_cell.length_a   1.000
_cell.length_b   1.000
_cell.length_c   1.000
_cell.angle_alpha   90.00
_cell.angle_beta   90.00
_cell.angle_gamma   90.00
#
_symmetry.space_group_name_H-M   'P 1'
#
loop_
_entity.id
_entity.type
_entity.pdbx_description
1 polymer ?
#
loop_
_entity_poly.entity_id
_entity_poly.type
_entity_poly.pdbx_seq_one_letter_code
_entity_poly.pdbx_strand_id
1 'polypeptide(L)'
;MSAKLFLEFVTLIVRNRMYNLLKEEMLRIETSPNYLIVPAAIRELEKIKIVRYNGEKYKLDYAVTKKQKDILAAFGMNAEYVIQKSNKISELLQNELSMKDDLEEEEDVQKENDCFD
;
A
#
# COMPACT_ATOMS: atom_id res chain seq x y z
N MET A 1 -5.67 -15.48 -27.32
CA MET A 1 -6.35 -14.28 -27.87
C MET A 1 -7.47 -13.77 -26.97
N SER A 2 -8.46 -14.59 -26.58
CA SER A 2 -9.59 -14.16 -25.73
C SER A 2 -9.17 -13.49 -24.41
N ALA A 3 -8.22 -14.06 -23.65
CA ALA A 3 -7.76 -13.50 -22.37
C ALA A 3 -7.11 -12.11 -22.48
N LYS A 4 -6.38 -11.84 -23.59
CA LYS A 4 -5.74 -10.54 -23.82
C LYS A 4 -6.77 -9.45 -24.06
N LEU A 5 -7.75 -9.73 -24.93
CA LEU A 5 -8.86 -8.82 -25.22
C LEU A 5 -9.69 -8.55 -23.94
N PHE A 6 -9.96 -9.59 -23.16
CA PHE A 6 -10.66 -9.45 -21.88
C PHE A 6 -9.91 -8.53 -20.90
N LEU A 7 -8.59 -8.69 -20.77
CA LEU A 7 -7.76 -7.85 -19.91
C LEU A 7 -7.75 -6.37 -20.38
N GLU A 8 -7.71 -6.13 -21.69
CA GLU A 8 -7.80 -4.79 -22.26
C GLU A 8 -9.13 -4.10 -21.88
N PHE A 9 -10.25 -4.82 -21.96
CA PHE A 9 -11.55 -4.32 -21.52
C PHE A 9 -11.59 -4.00 -20.03
N VAL A 10 -11.11 -4.92 -19.17
CA VAL A 10 -11.05 -4.69 -17.72
C VAL A 10 -10.20 -3.46 -17.40
N THR A 11 -9.04 -3.34 -18.05
CA THR A 11 -8.13 -2.19 -17.89
C THR A 11 -8.83 -0.88 -18.28
N LEU A 12 -9.59 -0.89 -19.37
CA LEU A 12 -10.32 0.28 -19.85
C LEU A 12 -11.43 0.69 -18.87
N ILE A 13 -12.18 -0.28 -18.33
CA ILE A 13 -13.25 -0.04 -17.34
C ILE A 13 -12.67 0.57 -16.06
N VAL A 14 -11.60 -0.02 -15.52
CA VAL A 14 -10.95 0.48 -14.30
C VAL A 14 -10.41 1.89 -14.52
N ARG A 15 -9.74 2.14 -15.65
CA ARG A 15 -9.23 3.48 -16.02
C ARG A 15 -10.37 4.50 -16.14
N ASN A 16 -11.48 4.13 -16.77
CA ASN A 16 -12.65 5.01 -16.92
C ASN A 16 -13.25 5.37 -15.56
N ARG A 17 -13.41 4.38 -14.67
CA ARG A 17 -13.91 4.63 -13.31
C ARG A 17 -12.98 5.56 -12.52
N MET A 18 -11.67 5.32 -12.55
CA MET A 18 -10.69 6.21 -11.92
C MET A 18 -10.75 7.62 -12.49
N TYR A 19 -10.88 7.76 -13.81
CA TYR A 19 -11.00 9.07 -14.46
C TYR A 19 -12.21 9.85 -13.94
N ASN A 20 -13.39 9.22 -13.88
CA ASN A 20 -14.60 9.90 -13.42
C ASN A 20 -14.49 10.35 -11.96
N LEU A 21 -14.00 9.49 -11.07
CA LEU A 21 -13.81 9.82 -9.65
C LEU A 21 -12.83 10.99 -9.45
N LEU A 22 -11.68 10.95 -10.13
CA LEU A 22 -10.71 12.04 -10.06
C LEU A 22 -11.26 13.34 -10.67
N LYS A 23 -12.10 13.24 -11.72
CA LYS A 23 -12.74 14.39 -12.36
C LYS A 23 -13.80 15.02 -11.46
N GLU A 24 -14.61 14.22 -10.78
CA GLU A 24 -15.57 14.68 -9.78
C GLU A 24 -14.85 15.43 -8.64
N GLU A 25 -13.71 14.92 -8.19
CA GLU A 25 -12.89 15.63 -7.20
C GLU A 25 -12.35 16.96 -7.69
N MET A 26 -11.82 17.02 -8.92
CA MET A 26 -11.38 18.29 -9.53
C MET A 26 -12.50 19.34 -9.46
N LEU A 27 -13.74 18.93 -9.74
CA LEU A 27 -14.90 19.82 -9.66
C LEU A 27 -15.20 20.22 -8.21
N ARG A 28 -15.13 19.27 -7.27
CA ARG A 28 -15.39 19.51 -5.84
C ARG A 28 -14.39 20.49 -5.20
N ILE A 29 -13.11 20.40 -5.57
CA ILE A 29 -12.06 21.28 -5.04
C ILE A 29 -11.90 22.57 -5.87
N GLU A 30 -12.77 22.79 -6.86
CA GLU A 30 -12.81 23.97 -7.74
C GLU A 30 -11.45 24.31 -8.40
N THR A 31 -10.61 23.30 -8.63
CA THR A 31 -9.29 23.46 -9.24
C THR A 31 -9.00 22.33 -10.22
N SER A 32 -8.14 22.59 -11.21
CA SER A 32 -7.73 21.60 -12.21
C SER A 32 -6.24 21.26 -12.10
N PRO A 33 -5.80 20.67 -10.97
CA PRO A 33 -4.40 20.33 -10.80
C PRO A 33 -3.95 19.21 -11.73
N ASN A 34 -2.70 19.27 -12.17
CA ASN A 34 -2.10 18.25 -13.06
C ASN A 34 -1.89 16.87 -12.42
N TYR A 35 -2.14 16.71 -11.11
CA TYR A 35 -2.00 15.45 -10.39
C TYR A 35 -3.33 14.66 -10.26
N LEU A 36 -4.48 15.24 -10.62
CA LEU A 36 -5.78 14.54 -10.60
C LEU A 36 -6.13 13.87 -11.96
N ILE A 37 -5.11 13.53 -12.76
CA ILE A 37 -5.28 12.69 -13.95
C ILE A 37 -4.80 11.26 -13.63
N VAL A 38 -5.45 10.24 -14.19
CA VAL A 38 -5.18 8.82 -13.86
C VAL A 38 -3.69 8.47 -13.75
N PRO A 39 -2.83 8.72 -14.76
CA PRO A 39 -1.43 8.34 -14.66
C PRO A 39 -0.64 9.14 -13.61
N ALA A 40 -0.99 10.41 -13.38
CA ALA A 40 -0.31 11.23 -12.38
C ALA A 40 -0.75 10.87 -10.96
N ALA A 41 -2.03 10.57 -10.78
CA ALA A 41 -2.59 10.15 -9.50
C ALA A 41 -1.97 8.84 -9.02
N ILE A 42 -1.81 7.86 -9.93
CA ILE A 42 -1.13 6.59 -9.62
C ILE A 42 0.31 6.85 -9.15
N ARG A 43 1.10 7.62 -9.92
CA ARG A 43 2.48 7.96 -9.55
C ARG A 43 2.59 8.73 -8.23
N GLU A 44 1.59 9.54 -7.90
CA GLU A 44 1.57 10.29 -6.63
C GLU A 44 1.24 9.37 -5.44
N LEU A 45 0.34 8.40 -5.63
CA LEU A 45 0.00 7.40 -4.61
C LEU A 45 1.13 6.38 -4.39
N GLU A 46 1.91 6.03 -5.42
CA GLU A 46 3.12 5.18 -5.30
C GLU A 46 4.19 5.76 -4.36
N LYS A 47 4.12 7.06 -4.03
CA LYS A 47 5.00 7.70 -3.06
C LYS A 47 4.60 7.41 -1.61
N ILE A 48 3.38 6.92 -1.36
CA ILE A 48 2.97 6.47 -0.03
C ILE A 48 3.65 5.12 0.21
N LYS A 49 4.65 5.12 1.08
CA LYS A 49 5.48 3.95 1.37
C LYS A 49 5.57 3.73 2.87
N ILE A 50 5.75 2.48 3.26
CA ILE A 50 6.10 2.07 4.62
C ILE A 50 7.55 1.60 4.65
N VAL A 51 8.25 1.92 5.72
CA VAL A 51 9.67 1.60 5.93
C VAL A 51 9.86 1.03 7.34
N ARG A 52 10.93 0.25 7.50
CA ARG A 52 11.34 -0.34 8.78
C ARG A 52 12.73 0.18 9.11
N TYR A 53 12.88 0.85 10.26
CA TYR A 53 14.18 1.32 10.76
C TYR A 53 14.63 0.45 11.92
N ASN A 54 15.87 -0.05 11.88
CA ASN A 54 16.61 -0.64 13.01
C ASN A 54 15.80 -1.60 13.92
N GLY A 55 15.03 -2.51 13.34
CA GLY A 55 14.24 -3.49 14.09
C GLY A 55 12.90 -2.98 14.64
N GLU A 56 12.58 -1.69 14.48
CA GLU A 56 11.28 -1.14 14.85
C GLU A 56 10.12 -1.68 13.99
N LYS A 57 8.91 -1.25 14.34
CA LYS A 57 7.68 -1.49 13.59
C LYS A 57 7.72 -0.82 12.21
N TYR A 58 7.07 -1.42 11.21
CA TYR A 58 6.87 -0.77 9.92
C TYR A 58 5.99 0.47 10.10
N LYS A 59 6.44 1.62 9.61
CA LYS A 59 5.74 2.91 9.72
C LYS A 59 5.73 3.60 8.36
N LEU A 60 4.83 4.55 8.16
CA LEU A 60 4.86 5.40 6.97
C LEU A 60 6.19 6.17 6.90
N ASP A 61 6.83 6.16 5.72
CA ASP A 61 8.09 6.86 5.44
C ASP A 61 7.91 8.38 5.56
N TYR A 62 6.80 8.88 5.02
CA TYR A 62 6.39 10.28 5.11
C TYR A 62 4.91 10.41 5.47
N ALA A 63 4.56 11.54 6.06
CA ALA A 63 3.16 11.92 6.24
C ALA A 63 2.46 12.08 4.88
N VAL A 64 1.17 11.71 4.84
CA VAL A 64 0.36 11.83 3.62
C VAL A 64 0.26 13.31 3.21
N THR A 65 0.73 13.63 2.00
CA THR A 65 0.79 15.00 1.48
C THR A 65 -0.59 15.54 1.09
N LYS A 66 -0.74 16.86 0.90
CA LYS A 66 -2.01 17.44 0.42
C LYS A 66 -2.46 16.83 -0.91
N LYS A 67 -1.55 16.66 -1.87
CA LYS A 67 -1.86 16.07 -3.18
C LYS A 67 -2.40 14.64 -3.03
N GLN A 68 -1.77 13.86 -2.17
CA GLN A 68 -2.20 12.50 -1.86
C GLN A 68 -3.57 12.48 -1.16
N LYS A 69 -3.82 13.40 -0.21
CA LYS A 69 -5.13 13.54 0.44
C LYS A 69 -6.23 13.87 -0.56
N ASP A 70 -5.98 14.80 -1.48
CA ASP A 70 -6.94 15.19 -2.52
C ASP A 70 -7.25 13.99 -3.44
N ILE A 71 -6.24 13.20 -3.83
CA ILE A 71 -6.43 11.97 -4.61
C ILE A 71 -7.20 10.90 -3.82
N LEU A 72 -6.84 10.65 -2.55
CA LEU A 72 -7.50 9.65 -1.70
C LEU A 72 -8.98 9.99 -1.49
N ALA A 73 -9.30 11.27 -1.36
CA ALA A 73 -10.66 11.74 -1.18
C ALA A 73 -11.56 11.40 -2.38
N ALA A 74 -10.98 11.33 -3.60
CA ALA A 74 -11.67 10.85 -4.81
C ALA A 74 -12.25 9.45 -4.68
N PHE A 75 -11.60 8.63 -3.85
CA PHE A 75 -11.97 7.25 -3.62
C PHE A 75 -12.68 7.07 -2.27
N GLY A 76 -13.13 8.16 -1.64
CA GLY A 76 -13.77 8.13 -0.33
C GLY A 76 -12.84 7.76 0.82
N MET A 77 -11.52 7.93 0.62
CA MET A 77 -10.49 7.63 1.62
C MET A 77 -9.91 8.93 2.20
N ASN A 78 -9.34 8.84 3.39
CA ASN A 78 -8.63 9.93 4.05
C ASN A 78 -7.25 9.46 4.55
N ALA A 79 -6.46 10.39 5.10
CA ALA A 79 -5.14 10.04 5.63
C ALA A 79 -5.20 9.05 6.80
N GLU A 80 -6.26 9.12 7.61
CA GLU A 80 -6.48 8.20 8.73
C GLU A 80 -6.64 6.76 8.26
N TYR A 81 -7.40 6.54 7.17
CA TYR A 81 -7.52 5.23 6.54
C TYR A 81 -6.15 4.67 6.13
N VAL A 82 -5.26 5.50 5.58
CA VAL A 82 -3.90 5.08 5.19
C VAL A 82 -3.08 4.68 6.41
N ILE A 83 -3.15 5.46 7.50
CA ILE A 83 -2.46 5.16 8.76
C ILE A 83 -2.95 3.84 9.35
N GLN A 84 -4.26 3.63 9.42
CA GLN A 84 -4.85 2.40 9.94
C GLN A 84 -4.44 1.18 9.11
N LYS A 85 -4.45 1.31 7.77
CA LYS A 85 -3.97 0.24 6.87
C LYS A 85 -2.48 -0.03 7.06
N SER A 86 -1.66 1.01 7.19
CA SER A 86 -0.23 0.87 7.47
C SER A 86 0.02 0.12 8.79
N ASN A 87 -0.68 0.48 9.86
CA ASN A 87 -0.53 -0.16 11.16
C ASN A 87 -0.93 -1.64 11.10
N LYS A 88 -2.06 -1.95 10.44
CA LYS A 88 -2.50 -3.33 10.25
C LYS A 88 -1.48 -4.16 9.46
N ILE A 89 -0.89 -3.58 8.41
CA ILE A 89 0.17 -4.25 7.65
C ILE A 89 1.42 -4.46 8.54
N SER A 90 1.79 -3.47 9.36
CA SER A 90 2.92 -3.61 10.28
C SER A 90 2.71 -4.70 11.33
N GLU A 91 1.49 -4.85 11.86
CA GLU A 91 1.14 -5.91 12.81
C GLU A 91 1.23 -7.29 12.17
N LEU A 92 0.69 -7.45 10.95
CA LEU A 92 0.78 -8.70 10.21
C LEU A 92 2.24 -9.09 9.95
N LEU A 93 3.06 -8.14 9.50
CA LEU A 93 4.48 -8.38 9.26
C LEU A 93 5.25 -8.70 10.56
N GLN A 94 4.90 -8.07 11.69
CA GLN A 94 5.51 -8.41 12.98
C GLN A 94 5.19 -9.83 13.44
N ASN A 95 3.93 -10.23 13.31
CA ASN A 95 3.52 -11.57 13.69
C ASN A 95 4.21 -12.64 12.82
N GLU A 96 4.31 -12.40 11.50
CA GLU A 96 5.05 -13.29 10.60
C GLU A 96 6.55 -13.36 10.91
N LEU A 97 7.16 -12.25 11.33
CA LEU A 97 8.56 -12.25 11.76
C LEU A 97 8.76 -13.01 13.07
N SER A 98 7.91 -12.76 14.08
CA SER A 98 7.98 -13.48 15.37
C SER A 98 7.89 -15.00 15.16
N MET A 99 6.98 -15.45 14.30
CA MET A 99 6.84 -16.88 14.00
C MET A 99 8.06 -17.48 13.29
N LYS A 100 8.86 -16.69 12.58
CA LYS A 100 10.10 -17.16 11.96
C LYS A 100 11.25 -17.22 12.96
N ASP A 101 11.36 -16.20 13.81
CA ASP A 101 12.37 -16.16 14.87
C ASP A 101 12.18 -17.35 15.84
N ASP A 102 10.93 -17.68 16.22
CA ASP A 102 10.61 -18.84 17.07
C ASP A 102 11.02 -20.18 16.41
N LEU A 103 10.86 -20.33 15.10
CA LEU A 103 11.21 -21.55 14.37
C LEU A 103 12.73 -21.71 14.18
N GLU A 104 13.47 -20.61 13.99
CA GLU A 104 14.93 -20.64 13.91
C GLU A 104 15.57 -20.99 15.26
N GLU A 105 15.02 -20.48 16.38
CA GLU A 105 15.45 -20.87 17.73
C GLU A 105 15.18 -22.36 18.02
N GLU A 106 14.03 -22.90 17.62
CA GLU A 106 13.74 -24.33 17.78
C GLU A 106 14.66 -25.23 16.93
N GLU A 107 15.00 -24.83 15.70
CA GLU A 107 15.94 -25.59 14.85
C GLU A 107 17.37 -25.59 15.39
N ASP A 108 17.87 -24.48 15.94
CA ASP A 108 19.22 -24.41 16.50
C ASP A 108 19.33 -25.20 17.82
N VAL A 109 18.28 -25.16 18.66
CA VAL A 109 18.21 -25.99 19.87
C VAL A 109 18.18 -27.49 19.51
N GLN A 110 17.53 -27.89 18.43
CA GLN A 110 17.53 -29.29 17.97
C GLN A 110 18.91 -29.71 17.42
N LYS A 111 19.58 -28.87 16.64
CA LYS A 111 20.93 -29.15 16.12
C LYS A 111 21.98 -29.25 17.22
N GLU A 112 21.88 -28.45 18.28
CA GLU A 112 22.78 -28.56 19.43
C GLU A 112 22.58 -29.89 20.17
N ASN A 113 21.33 -30.34 20.34
CA ASN A 113 21.04 -31.61 21.03
C ASN A 113 21.49 -32.86 20.25
N ASP A 114 21.49 -32.81 18.91
CA ASP A 114 21.93 -33.91 18.04
C ASP A 114 23.47 -34.04 17.92
N CYS A 115 24.25 -33.08 18.44
CA CYS A 115 25.72 -33.09 18.38
C CYS A 115 26.38 -33.74 19.62
N PHE A 116 25.59 -34.23 20.59
CA PHE A 116 26.07 -34.80 21.85
C PHE A 116 25.88 -36.33 22.02
N ASP A 117 25.51 -37.06 20.97
CA ASP A 117 25.51 -38.55 20.91
C ASP A 117 26.61 -39.07 19.96
#